data_AF-A0A7S0SJJ1-F1
#
_entry.id   AF-A0A7S0SJJ1-F1
#
_cell.length_a   1.000
_cell.length_b   1.000
_cell.length_c   1.000
_cell.angle_alpha   90.00
_cell.angle_beta   90.00
_cell.angle_gamma   90.00
#
_symmetry.space_group_name_H-M   'P 1'
#
loop_
_entity.id
_entity.type
_entity.pdbx_description
1 polymer ?
#
loop_
_entity_poly.entity_id
_entity_poly.type
_entity_poly.pdbx_seq_one_letter_code
_entity_poly.pdbx_strand_id
1 'polypeptide(L)'
;MELHETEVKVPAPVTAETVVHSLREVIKFLFFVRQQMPCSYDDLKSSLLAAVGAEALGLPATEEVGADSRVEVQGAEGARAAPAPAARPRATSRERLAVKFFRELDALLGCLTPELLQTLRPTEVALFFGSSSLRPREIFSFALEQLPAPYATHCSVPSAERVVANAARRVIRECIPTVASCPPAASAMTAFLMVKAPCRALSDSGAGAGA
;
A
#
# COMPACT_ATOMS: atom_id res chain seq x y z
N MET A 1 17.35 -21.71 0.56
CA MET A 1 16.36 -20.67 0.92
C MET A 1 15.73 -21.17 2.19
N GLU A 2 16.00 -20.50 3.31
CA GLU A 2 15.38 -20.87 4.59
C GLU A 2 13.91 -20.47 4.55
N LEU A 3 13.03 -21.37 5.02
CA LEU A 3 11.60 -21.13 5.08
C LEU A 3 11.28 -20.69 6.51
N HIS A 4 10.81 -19.45 6.65
CA HIS A 4 10.26 -18.94 7.89
C HIS A 4 8.76 -18.84 7.74
N GLU A 5 8.03 -19.58 8.57
CA GLU A 5 6.57 -19.57 8.60
C GLU A 5 6.11 -18.89 9.89
N THR A 6 5.06 -18.08 9.80
CA THR A 6 4.44 -17.43 10.95
C THR A 6 2.94 -17.39 10.73
N GLU A 7 2.21 -18.02 11.63
CA GLU A 7 0.76 -17.96 11.64
C GLU A 7 0.32 -16.63 12.28
N VAL A 8 -0.56 -15.91 11.60
CA VAL A 8 -1.05 -14.60 12.03
C VAL A 8 -2.57 -14.65 12.16
N LYS A 9 -3.09 -14.23 13.31
CA LYS A 9 -4.52 -14.29 13.59
C LYS A 9 -5.18 -12.98 13.19
N VAL A 10 -6.00 -13.02 12.15
CA VAL A 10 -6.79 -11.86 11.72
C VAL A 10 -8.02 -11.70 12.62
N PRO A 11 -8.22 -10.53 13.25
CA PRO A 11 -9.40 -10.29 14.09
C PRO A 11 -10.70 -10.40 13.29
N ALA A 12 -11.73 -11.02 13.90
CA ALA A 12 -13.06 -11.06 13.32
C ALA A 12 -13.84 -9.75 13.58
N PRO A 13 -14.71 -9.31 12.67
CA PRO A 13 -14.97 -9.90 11.36
C PRO A 13 -13.83 -9.62 10.36
N VAL A 14 -13.45 -10.64 9.57
CA VAL A 14 -12.40 -10.50 8.55
C VAL A 14 -13.00 -9.82 7.32
N THR A 15 -12.56 -8.60 7.04
CA THR A 15 -12.96 -7.83 5.84
C THR A 15 -11.82 -7.77 4.82
N ALA A 16 -12.16 -7.59 3.55
CA ALA A 16 -11.17 -7.47 2.48
C ALA A 16 -10.25 -6.24 2.68
N GLU A 17 -10.81 -5.16 3.21
CA GLU A 17 -10.12 -3.91 3.54
C GLU A 17 -9.04 -4.13 4.60
N THR A 18 -9.35 -4.93 5.64
CA THR A 18 -8.39 -5.25 6.70
C THR A 18 -7.22 -6.05 6.14
N VAL A 19 -7.50 -7.04 5.29
CA VAL A 19 -6.47 -7.88 4.67
C VAL A 19 -5.59 -7.06 3.72
N VAL A 20 -6.21 -6.27 2.82
CA VAL A 20 -5.47 -5.40 1.89
C VAL A 20 -4.62 -4.38 2.63
N HIS A 21 -5.19 -3.70 3.63
CA HIS A 21 -4.44 -2.73 4.41
C HIS A 21 -3.23 -3.39 5.10
N SER A 22 -3.44 -4.55 5.73
CA SER A 22 -2.36 -5.29 6.38
C SER A 22 -1.27 -5.71 5.39
N LEU A 23 -1.63 -6.26 4.23
CA LEU A 23 -0.67 -6.64 3.18
C LEU A 23 0.15 -5.45 2.71
N ARG A 24 -0.50 -4.31 2.43
CA ARG A 24 0.19 -3.10 1.98
C ARG A 24 1.20 -2.60 3.02
N GLU A 25 0.83 -2.56 4.30
CA GLU A 25 1.74 -2.12 5.37
C GLU A 25 2.90 -3.10 5.58
N VAL A 26 2.65 -4.41 5.54
CA VAL A 26 3.73 -5.40 5.65
C VAL A 26 4.67 -5.30 4.45
N ILE A 27 4.17 -5.08 3.24
CA ILE A 27 5.00 -4.85 2.04
C ILE A 27 5.85 -3.59 2.22
N LYS A 28 5.27 -2.46 2.65
CA LYS A 28 6.05 -1.23 2.94
C LYS A 28 7.17 -1.50 3.95
N PHE A 29 6.86 -2.25 5.01
CA PHE A 29 7.85 -2.61 6.04
C PHE A 29 8.95 -3.52 5.49
N LEU A 30 8.61 -4.49 4.63
CA LEU A 30 9.59 -5.33 3.94
C LEU A 30 10.56 -4.50 3.10
N PHE A 31 10.07 -3.54 2.31
CA PHE A 31 10.92 -2.65 1.52
C PHE A 31 11.90 -1.85 2.41
N PHE A 32 11.46 -1.43 3.59
CA PHE A 32 12.31 -0.72 4.55
C PHE A 32 13.35 -1.63 5.20
N VAL A 33 12.94 -2.76 5.80
CA VAL A 33 13.84 -3.69 6.49
C VAL A 33 14.87 -4.31 5.54
N ARG A 34 14.46 -4.64 4.31
CA ARG A 34 15.35 -5.16 3.27
C ARG A 34 16.22 -4.09 2.61
N GLN A 35 16.21 -2.85 3.10
CA GLN A 35 16.97 -1.71 2.58
C GLN A 35 16.73 -1.44 1.09
N GLN A 36 15.52 -1.74 0.61
CA GLN A 36 15.07 -1.38 -0.74
C GLN A 36 14.59 0.08 -0.79
N MET A 37 14.40 0.70 0.38
CA MET A 37 14.02 2.09 0.57
C MET A 37 14.85 2.69 1.73
N PRO A 38 15.30 3.97 1.64
CA PRO A 38 16.22 4.56 2.63
C PRO A 38 15.57 4.94 3.97
N CYS A 39 14.25 5.08 4.00
CA CYS A 39 13.44 5.40 5.19
C CYS A 39 12.08 4.71 5.10
N SER A 40 11.17 4.94 6.05
CA SER A 40 9.82 4.40 5.96
C SER A 40 9.05 4.99 4.77
N TYR A 41 8.01 4.29 4.31
CA TYR A 41 7.17 4.75 3.20
C TYR A 41 6.55 6.12 3.48
N ASP A 42 6.04 6.32 4.69
CA ASP A 42 5.36 7.56 5.08
C ASP A 42 6.35 8.72 5.25
N ASP A 43 7.57 8.46 5.74
CA ASP A 43 8.65 9.46 5.78
C ASP A 43 9.10 9.85 4.38
N LEU A 44 9.25 8.88 3.47
CA LEU A 44 9.57 9.14 2.08
C LEU A 44 8.48 10.00 1.42
N LYS A 45 7.21 9.62 1.60
CA LYS A 45 6.06 10.37 1.07
C LYS A 45 6.06 11.81 1.58
N SER A 46 6.19 12.00 2.88
CA SER A 46 6.17 13.33 3.53
C SER A 46 7.34 14.20 3.07
N SER A 47 8.54 13.60 2.97
CA SER A 47 9.73 14.29 2.48
C SER A 47 9.60 14.73 1.02
N LEU A 48 9.07 13.85 0.16
CA LEU A 48 8.82 14.19 -1.25
C LEU A 48 7.69 15.21 -1.41
N LEU A 49 6.63 15.13 -0.61
CA LEU A 49 5.56 16.13 -0.59
C LEU A 49 6.12 17.52 -0.26
N ALA A 50 6.99 17.61 0.73
CA ALA A 50 7.64 18.87 1.10
C ALA A 50 8.61 19.38 0.02
N ALA A 51 9.36 18.48 -0.63
CA ALA A 51 10.38 18.84 -1.60
C ALA A 51 9.83 19.19 -2.99
N VAL A 52 8.92 18.39 -3.54
CA VAL A 52 8.43 18.51 -4.93
C VAL A 52 6.93 18.81 -5.04
N GLY A 53 6.17 18.64 -3.96
CA GLY A 53 4.72 18.90 -3.92
C GLY A 53 3.83 17.72 -4.35
N ALA A 54 2.54 17.82 -4.03
CA ALA A 54 1.53 16.78 -4.29
C ALA A 54 1.36 16.44 -5.78
N GLU A 55 1.37 17.45 -6.66
CA GLU A 55 1.25 17.26 -8.11
C GLU A 55 2.37 16.39 -8.69
N ALA A 56 3.60 16.60 -8.24
CA ALA A 56 4.75 15.80 -8.65
C ALA A 56 4.64 14.34 -8.18
N LEU A 57 3.84 14.07 -7.15
CA LEU A 57 3.54 12.71 -6.70
C LEU A 57 2.30 12.12 -7.39
N GLY A 58 1.56 12.90 -8.19
CA GLY A 58 0.30 12.45 -8.79
C GLY A 58 -0.85 12.38 -7.78
N LEU A 59 -0.70 13.03 -6.63
CA LEU A 59 -1.74 13.14 -5.61
C LEU A 59 -2.63 14.34 -5.94
N PRO A 60 -3.96 14.26 -5.69
CA PRO A 60 -4.82 15.43 -5.81
C PRO A 60 -4.26 16.54 -4.93
N ALA A 61 -4.19 17.76 -5.45
CA ALA A 61 -3.86 18.91 -4.64
C ALA A 61 -4.87 18.93 -3.49
N THR A 62 -4.39 18.78 -2.25
CA THR A 62 -5.22 19.06 -1.07
C THR A 62 -5.62 20.51 -1.19
N GLU A 63 -6.86 20.78 -1.59
CA GLU A 63 -7.47 22.07 -1.35
C GLU A 63 -7.30 22.37 0.14
N GLU A 64 -6.72 23.52 0.45
CA GLU A 64 -6.53 23.95 1.82
C GLU A 64 -7.90 24.04 2.51
N VAL A 65 -8.25 23.03 3.30
CA VAL A 65 -9.38 23.08 4.22
C VAL A 65 -8.99 24.06 5.32
N GLY A 66 -9.31 25.33 5.11
CA GLY A 66 -8.89 26.40 6.01
C GLY A 66 -9.58 27.73 5.73
N ALA A 67 -10.90 27.75 5.53
CA ALA A 67 -11.66 29.00 5.53
C ALA A 67 -13.13 28.78 5.91
N ASP A 68 -13.39 28.38 7.17
CA ASP A 68 -14.63 28.81 7.82
C ASP A 68 -14.52 28.73 9.34
N SER A 69 -14.07 29.83 9.94
CA SER A 69 -14.50 30.23 11.28
C SER A 69 -14.29 31.74 11.40
N ARG A 70 -15.24 32.51 10.82
CA ARG A 70 -15.38 33.94 11.06
C ARG A 70 -15.76 34.18 12.51
N VAL A 71 -14.84 34.78 13.28
CA VAL A 71 -15.21 35.65 14.40
C VAL A 71 -14.65 37.02 14.05
N GLU A 72 -15.57 37.94 13.76
CA GLU A 72 -15.29 39.33 13.45
C GLU A 72 -14.75 40.05 14.69
N VAL A 73 -13.56 40.63 14.58
CA VAL A 73 -13.18 41.80 15.37
C VAL A 73 -12.54 42.81 14.42
N GLN A 74 -13.20 43.95 14.28
CA GLN A 74 -12.84 45.09 13.44
C GLN A 74 -11.49 45.69 13.84
N GLY A 75 -10.65 46.06 12.86
CA GLY A 75 -9.55 47.01 13.10
C GLY A 75 -8.43 47.00 12.07
N ALA A 76 -8.37 48.08 11.28
CA ALA A 76 -7.18 48.69 10.67
C ALA A 76 -6.42 47.99 9.52
N GLU A 77 -6.51 48.65 8.36
CA GLU A 77 -5.45 48.94 7.39
C GLU A 77 -4.23 48.02 7.27
N GLY A 78 -4.08 47.45 6.07
CA GLY A 78 -2.82 46.91 5.59
C GLY A 78 -3.01 45.62 4.81
N ALA A 79 -3.56 45.70 3.60
CA ALA A 79 -3.54 44.60 2.64
C ALA A 79 -2.08 44.34 2.19
N ARG A 80 -1.29 43.68 3.04
CA ARG A 80 -0.07 43.02 2.61
C ARG A 80 -0.50 41.86 1.73
N ALA A 81 -0.32 42.03 0.42
CA ALA A 81 -0.37 40.94 -0.53
C ALA A 81 0.44 39.77 0.03
N ALA A 82 -0.21 38.61 0.19
CA ALA A 82 0.49 37.39 0.53
C ALA A 82 1.62 37.20 -0.48
N PRO A 83 2.86 36.90 -0.04
CA PRO A 83 3.96 36.70 -0.98
C PRO A 83 3.57 35.58 -1.94
N ALA A 84 3.70 35.85 -3.24
CA ALA A 84 3.51 34.84 -4.28
C ALA A 84 4.35 33.60 -3.92
N PRO A 85 3.81 32.38 -4.09
CA PRO A 85 4.55 31.17 -3.75
C PRO A 85 5.87 31.20 -4.52
N ALA A 86 6.97 31.30 -3.77
CA ALA A 86 8.31 31.33 -4.34
C ALA A 86 8.43 30.17 -5.33
N ALA A 87 8.82 30.49 -6.57
CA ALA A 87 8.95 29.51 -7.64
C ALA A 87 9.79 28.33 -7.13
N ARG A 88 9.17 27.15 -7.04
CA ARG A 88 9.82 25.97 -6.45
C ARG A 88 11.11 25.67 -7.24
N PRO A 89 12.23 25.40 -6.55
CA PRO A 89 13.46 25.03 -7.23
C PRO A 89 13.23 23.78 -8.09
N ARG A 90 13.90 23.71 -9.24
CA ARG A 90 13.81 22.54 -10.13
C ARG A 90 14.27 21.30 -9.38
N ALA A 91 13.46 20.23 -9.45
CA ALA A 91 13.82 18.95 -8.84
C ALA A 91 15.19 18.45 -9.34
N THR A 92 15.99 17.97 -8.42
CA THR A 92 17.28 17.32 -8.65
C THR A 92 17.11 15.95 -9.31
N SER A 93 18.19 15.37 -9.86
CA SER A 93 18.15 14.01 -10.40
C SER A 93 17.77 12.97 -9.34
N ARG A 94 18.27 13.13 -8.11
CA ARG A 94 17.95 12.26 -6.98
C ARG A 94 16.47 12.33 -6.60
N GLU A 95 15.90 13.53 -6.55
CA GLU A 95 14.46 13.70 -6.28
C GLU A 95 13.62 13.09 -7.41
N ARG A 96 14.00 13.28 -8.67
CA ARG A 96 13.31 12.63 -9.81
C ARG A 96 13.30 11.11 -9.69
N LEU A 97 14.43 10.50 -9.32
CA LEU A 97 14.53 9.05 -9.11
C LEU A 97 13.67 8.60 -7.91
N ALA A 98 13.68 9.35 -6.81
CA ALA A 98 12.87 9.06 -5.62
C ALA A 98 11.37 9.17 -5.92
N VAL A 99 10.94 10.18 -6.68
CA VAL A 99 9.56 10.33 -7.15
C VAL A 99 9.16 9.16 -8.06
N LYS A 100 10.03 8.77 -9.00
CA LYS A 100 9.78 7.62 -9.87
C LYS A 100 9.59 6.35 -9.05
N PHE A 101 10.53 6.05 -8.14
CA PHE A 101 10.44 4.90 -7.24
C PHE A 101 9.16 4.92 -6.40
N PHE A 102 8.83 6.07 -5.79
CA PHE A 102 7.63 6.23 -4.98
C PHE A 102 6.36 5.92 -5.79
N ARG A 103 6.26 6.45 -7.01
CA ARG A 103 5.11 6.19 -7.90
C ARG A 103 5.01 4.72 -8.30
N GLU A 104 6.14 4.06 -8.59
CA GLU A 104 6.15 2.63 -8.93
C GLU A 104 5.74 1.77 -7.73
N LEU A 105 6.21 2.11 -6.52
CA LEU A 105 5.82 1.42 -5.29
C LEU A 105 4.34 1.66 -4.96
N ASP A 106 3.85 2.90 -5.05
CA ASP A 106 2.44 3.23 -4.81
C ASP A 106 1.52 2.53 -5.82
N ALA A 107 1.92 2.45 -7.10
CA ALA A 107 1.21 1.68 -8.11
C ALA A 107 1.18 0.17 -7.79
N LEU A 108 2.31 -0.41 -7.38
CA LEU A 108 2.39 -1.82 -6.96
C LEU A 108 1.46 -2.11 -5.78
N LEU A 109 1.46 -1.24 -4.77
CA LEU A 109 0.54 -1.33 -3.62
C LEU A 109 -0.92 -1.12 -4.04
N GLY A 110 -1.15 -0.24 -5.01
CA GLY A 110 -2.45 0.07 -5.60
C GLY A 110 -3.08 -1.11 -6.33
N CYS A 111 -2.29 -2.07 -6.84
CA CYS A 111 -2.81 -3.30 -7.42
C CYS A 111 -3.55 -4.19 -6.40
N LEU A 112 -3.20 -4.11 -5.11
CA LEU A 112 -3.90 -4.85 -4.05
C LEU A 112 -5.14 -4.08 -3.64
N THR A 113 -6.30 -4.40 -4.21
CA THR A 113 -7.57 -3.74 -3.85
C THR A 113 -8.52 -4.71 -3.13
N PRO A 114 -9.47 -4.21 -2.31
CA PRO A 114 -10.49 -5.06 -1.70
C PRO A 114 -11.29 -5.83 -2.76
N GLU A 115 -11.59 -5.18 -3.89
CA GLU A 115 -12.32 -5.76 -5.01
C GLU A 115 -11.54 -6.92 -5.66
N LEU A 116 -10.21 -6.80 -5.76
CA LEU A 116 -9.36 -7.90 -6.23
C LEU A 116 -9.50 -9.12 -5.32
N LEU A 117 -9.42 -8.92 -4.00
CA LEU A 117 -9.57 -10.03 -3.05
C LEU A 117 -10.96 -10.66 -3.10
N GLN A 118 -12.02 -9.85 -3.23
CA GLN A 118 -13.39 -10.34 -3.32
C GLN A 118 -13.67 -11.09 -4.63
N THR A 119 -13.12 -10.60 -5.75
CA THR A 119 -13.38 -11.13 -7.10
C THR A 119 -12.56 -12.39 -7.37
N LEU A 120 -11.24 -12.30 -7.19
CA LEU A 120 -10.31 -13.38 -7.54
C LEU A 120 -10.19 -14.42 -6.43
N ARG A 121 -10.51 -14.06 -5.18
CA ARG A 121 -10.35 -14.91 -3.99
C ARG A 121 -8.99 -15.60 -3.95
N PRO A 122 -7.89 -14.82 -3.97
CA PRO A 122 -6.57 -15.40 -4.04
C PRO A 122 -6.29 -16.29 -2.82
N THR A 123 -5.64 -17.41 -3.07
CA THR A 123 -5.11 -18.32 -2.04
C THR A 123 -3.79 -17.81 -1.49
N GLU A 124 -3.05 -17.04 -2.28
CA GLU A 124 -1.73 -16.55 -1.91
C GLU A 124 -1.44 -15.23 -2.62
N VAL A 125 -0.79 -14.32 -1.90
CA VAL A 125 -0.14 -13.13 -2.45
C VAL A 125 1.34 -13.25 -2.12
N ALA A 126 2.23 -12.97 -3.07
CA ALA A 126 3.65 -13.07 -2.81
C ALA A 126 4.44 -11.90 -3.40
N LEU A 127 5.43 -11.43 -2.64
CA LEU A 127 6.37 -10.38 -3.04
C LEU A 127 7.72 -11.01 -3.37
N PHE A 128 8.16 -10.86 -4.61
CA PHE A 128 9.39 -11.43 -5.12
C PHE A 128 10.42 -10.33 -5.28
N PHE A 129 11.61 -10.49 -4.71
CA PHE A 129 12.75 -9.62 -5.00
C PHE A 129 13.78 -10.35 -5.86
N GLY A 130 14.21 -9.74 -6.95
CA GLY A 130 15.23 -10.33 -7.82
C GLY A 130 15.42 -9.57 -9.13
N SER A 131 16.09 -10.21 -10.09
CA SER A 131 16.28 -9.66 -11.44
C SER A 131 15.07 -9.90 -12.35
N SER A 132 14.28 -10.95 -12.07
CA SER A 132 13.05 -11.26 -12.79
C SER A 132 12.11 -12.06 -11.90
N SER A 133 10.80 -12.05 -12.23
CA SER A 133 9.79 -12.85 -11.54
C SER A 133 10.04 -14.37 -11.63
N LEU A 134 10.75 -14.82 -12.66
CA LEU A 134 11.10 -16.24 -12.86
C LEU A 134 12.39 -16.65 -12.15
N ARG A 135 13.19 -15.68 -11.68
CA ARG A 135 14.44 -15.91 -10.94
C ARG A 135 14.49 -15.00 -9.71
N PRO A 136 13.55 -15.16 -8.77
CA PRO A 136 13.58 -14.40 -7.53
C PRO A 136 14.78 -14.84 -6.70
N ARG A 137 15.45 -13.87 -6.07
CA ARG A 137 16.45 -14.13 -5.03
C ARG A 137 15.77 -14.39 -3.70
N GLU A 138 14.67 -13.70 -3.44
CA GLU A 138 13.89 -13.77 -2.21
C GLU A 138 12.40 -13.77 -2.55
N ILE A 139 11.62 -14.53 -1.78
CA ILE A 139 10.18 -14.64 -1.91
C ILE A 139 9.58 -14.45 -0.52
N PHE A 140 8.61 -13.54 -0.41
CA PHE A 140 7.78 -13.35 0.78
C PHE A 140 6.34 -13.70 0.43
N SER A 141 5.88 -14.86 0.90
CA SER A 141 4.53 -15.37 0.61
C SER A 141 3.57 -15.09 1.77
N PHE A 142 2.37 -14.65 1.42
CA PHE A 142 1.24 -14.43 2.31
C PHE A 142 0.14 -15.42 1.95
N ALA A 143 0.02 -16.49 2.75
CA ALA A 143 -1.04 -17.48 2.58
C ALA A 143 -2.38 -16.91 3.06
N LEU A 144 -3.40 -16.99 2.20
CA LEU A 144 -4.75 -16.48 2.43
C LEU A 144 -5.79 -17.61 2.46
N GLU A 145 -5.38 -18.86 2.23
CA GLU A 145 -6.26 -20.04 2.11
C GLU A 145 -7.15 -20.27 3.34
N GLN A 146 -6.67 -19.86 4.52
CA GLN A 146 -7.37 -20.05 5.80
C GLN A 146 -8.32 -18.89 6.13
N LEU A 147 -8.35 -17.83 5.32
CA LEU A 147 -9.26 -16.71 5.54
C LEU A 147 -10.68 -17.09 5.11
N PRO A 148 -11.71 -16.63 5.85
CA PRO A 148 -13.10 -16.94 5.52
C PRO A 148 -13.47 -16.33 4.16
N ALA A 149 -14.10 -17.13 3.31
CA ALA A 149 -14.66 -16.70 2.03
C ALA A 149 -16.17 -16.98 1.98
N PRO A 150 -17.02 -16.00 1.63
CA PRO A 150 -16.69 -14.61 1.31
C PRO A 150 -16.26 -13.78 2.54
N TYR A 151 -15.47 -12.73 2.30
CA TYR A 151 -15.14 -11.73 3.32
C TYR A 151 -16.40 -11.05 3.86
N ALA A 152 -16.34 -10.60 5.11
CA ALA A 152 -17.43 -9.80 5.69
C ALA A 152 -17.56 -8.45 4.98
N THR A 153 -18.79 -7.97 4.83
CA THR A 153 -19.09 -6.68 4.22
C THR A 153 -18.56 -5.55 5.08
N HIS A 154 -17.84 -4.62 4.47
CA HIS A 154 -17.40 -3.40 5.12
C HIS A 154 -18.39 -2.27 4.88
N CYS A 155 -18.88 -1.67 5.97
CA CYS A 155 -19.66 -0.43 5.90
C CYS A 155 -18.70 0.76 6.04
N SER A 156 -18.62 1.60 5.02
CA SER A 156 -17.75 2.79 5.00
C SER A 156 -18.31 3.92 5.89
N VAL A 157 -18.24 3.73 7.20
CA VAL A 157 -18.49 4.76 8.21
C VAL A 157 -17.20 5.03 9.00
N PRO A 158 -16.94 6.27 9.47
CA PRO A 158 -15.67 6.60 10.14
C PRO A 158 -15.34 5.73 11.36
N SER A 159 -16.36 5.21 12.06
CA SER A 159 -16.18 4.26 13.15
C SER A 159 -15.65 2.90 12.68
N ALA A 160 -16.08 2.44 11.50
CA ALA A 160 -15.63 1.19 10.90
C ALA A 160 -14.20 1.30 10.36
N GLU A 161 -13.82 2.44 9.78
CA GLU A 161 -12.44 2.69 9.33
C GLU A 161 -11.44 2.57 10.49
N ARG A 162 -11.78 3.11 11.67
CA ARG A 162 -10.95 2.96 12.88
C ARG A 162 -10.84 1.50 13.32
N VAL A 163 -11.91 0.73 13.21
CA VAL A 163 -11.91 -0.71 13.54
C VAL A 163 -10.98 -1.47 12.59
N VAL A 164 -11.09 -1.23 11.27
CA VAL A 164 -10.21 -1.82 10.25
C VAL A 164 -8.75 -1.45 10.52
N ALA A 165 -8.46 -0.18 10.79
CA ALA A 165 -7.10 0.27 11.08
C ALA A 165 -6.52 -0.40 12.34
N ASN A 166 -7.32 -0.55 13.40
CA ASN A 166 -6.89 -1.22 14.61
C ASN A 166 -6.68 -2.73 14.42
N ALA A 167 -7.57 -3.38 13.66
CA ALA A 167 -7.45 -4.79 13.32
C ALA A 167 -6.19 -5.04 12.47
N ALA A 168 -5.95 -4.21 11.46
CA ALA A 168 -4.75 -4.29 10.63
C ALA A 168 -3.48 -4.05 11.44
N ARG A 169 -3.44 -3.05 12.33
CA ARG A 169 -2.30 -2.83 13.23
C ARG A 169 -1.99 -4.06 14.09
N ARG A 170 -3.00 -4.81 14.52
CA ARG A 170 -2.80 -6.06 15.27
C ARG A 170 -2.16 -7.13 14.40
N VAL A 171 -2.66 -7.34 13.18
CA VAL A 171 -2.07 -8.25 12.19
C VAL A 171 -0.62 -7.87 11.90
N ILE A 172 -0.35 -6.59 11.62
CA ILE A 172 0.98 -6.07 11.33
C ILE A 172 1.94 -6.33 12.51
N ARG A 173 1.51 -6.11 13.75
CA ARG A 173 2.32 -6.38 14.95
C ARG A 173 2.70 -7.85 15.10
N GLU A 174 1.84 -8.77 14.65
CA GLU A 174 2.13 -10.21 14.65
C GLU A 174 3.11 -10.57 13.51
N CYS A 175 3.07 -9.88 12.37
CA CYS A 175 4.02 -10.08 11.26
C CYS A 175 5.42 -9.49 11.52
N ILE A 176 5.50 -8.35 12.22
CA ILE A 176 6.74 -7.55 12.36
C ILE A 176 7.94 -8.38 12.87
N PRO A 177 7.84 -9.20 13.93
CA PRO A 177 9.00 -9.94 14.44
C PRO A 177 9.67 -10.82 13.38
N THR A 178 8.88 -11.52 12.57
CA THR A 178 9.37 -12.40 11.49
C THR A 178 9.93 -11.59 10.32
N VAL A 179 9.30 -10.46 9.99
CA VAL A 179 9.81 -9.60 8.92
C VAL A 179 11.10 -8.89 9.34
N ALA A 180 11.20 -8.46 10.60
CA ALA A 180 12.34 -7.75 11.16
C ALA A 180 13.57 -8.65 11.37
N SER A 181 13.40 -9.97 11.47
CA SER A 181 14.53 -10.91 11.54
C SER A 181 15.20 -11.12 10.18
N CYS A 182 14.58 -10.67 9.08
CA CYS A 182 15.19 -10.71 7.77
C CYS A 182 16.40 -9.77 7.76
N PRO A 183 17.59 -10.21 7.30
CA PRO A 183 18.75 -9.34 7.22
C PRO A 183 18.50 -8.14 6.27
N PRO A 184 19.43 -7.20 6.14
CA PRO A 184 19.43 -6.31 4.99
C PRO A 184 19.69 -7.08 3.68
N ALA A 185 19.17 -6.59 2.55
CA ALA A 185 19.61 -7.09 1.25
C ALA A 185 21.00 -6.54 0.90
N ALA A 186 21.83 -7.36 0.24
CA ALA A 186 23.16 -6.93 -0.19
C ALA A 186 23.14 -5.87 -1.30
N SER A 187 22.04 -5.76 -2.04
CA SER A 187 21.86 -4.79 -3.12
C SER A 187 20.39 -4.44 -3.32
N ALA A 188 20.14 -3.30 -3.97
CA ALA A 188 18.80 -2.98 -4.47
C ALA A 188 18.37 -4.02 -5.52
N MET A 189 17.10 -4.40 -5.49
CA MET A 189 16.50 -5.42 -6.34
C MET A 189 15.18 -4.91 -6.93
N THR A 190 14.76 -5.50 -8.05
CA THR A 190 13.42 -5.28 -8.56
C THR A 190 12.42 -6.12 -7.77
N ALA A 191 11.27 -5.52 -7.47
CA ALA A 191 10.18 -6.19 -6.78
C ALA A 191 9.06 -6.56 -7.77
N PHE A 192 8.49 -7.76 -7.61
CA PHE A 192 7.34 -8.23 -8.37
C PHE A 192 6.27 -8.72 -7.41
N LEU A 193 5.02 -8.32 -7.63
CA LEU A 193 3.88 -8.78 -6.84
C LEU A 193 3.13 -9.85 -7.63
N MET A 194 2.99 -11.03 -7.03
CA MET A 194 2.33 -12.19 -7.62
C MET A 194 1.07 -12.52 -6.84
N VAL A 195 0.00 -12.89 -7.54
CA VAL A 195 -1.28 -13.28 -6.94
C VAL A 195 -1.66 -14.65 -7.49
N LYS A 196 -1.85 -15.62 -6.60
CA LYS A 196 -2.33 -16.96 -6.94
C LYS A 196 -3.82 -17.01 -6.65
N ALA A 197 -4.61 -17.20 -7.69
CA ALA A 197 -6.06 -17.38 -7.58
C ALA A 197 -6.44 -18.82 -7.97
N PRO A 198 -7.51 -19.38 -7.39
CA PRO A 198 -8.06 -20.65 -7.83
C PRO A 198 -8.40 -20.56 -9.32
N CYS A 199 -7.91 -21.52 -10.12
CA CYS A 199 -8.33 -21.61 -11.50
C CYS A 199 -9.80 -22.03 -11.52
N ARG A 200 -10.71 -21.08 -11.77
CA ARG A 200 -12.09 -21.45 -12.11
C ARG A 200 -12.00 -22.15 -13.45
N ALA A 201 -12.15 -23.48 -13.46
CA ALA A 201 -12.44 -24.19 -14.68
C ALA A 201 -13.59 -23.42 -15.35
N LEU A 202 -13.35 -22.89 -16.54
CA LEU A 202 -14.39 -22.43 -17.44
C LEU A 202 -15.28 -23.65 -17.64
N SER A 203 -16.31 -23.79 -16.82
CA SER A 203 -17.34 -24.80 -17.00
C SER A 203 -17.94 -24.52 -18.37
N ASP A 204 -17.76 -25.48 -19.26
CA ASP A 204 -18.27 -25.54 -20.63
C ASP A 204 -19.64 -24.87 -20.76
N SER A 205 -19.69 -23.72 -21.44
CA SER A 205 -20.94 -23.21 -21.97
C SER A 205 -21.31 -24.07 -23.18
N GLY A 206 -22.11 -25.12 -22.93
CA GLY A 206 -23.13 -25.57 -23.87
C GLY A 206 -22.65 -26.29 -25.13
N ALA A 207 -21.99 -27.44 -24.98
CA ALA A 207 -22.25 -28.55 -25.90
C ALA A 207 -23.66 -29.08 -25.57
N GLY A 208 -24.68 -28.54 -26.23
CA GLY A 208 -26.07 -28.84 -25.91
C GLY A 208 -27.08 -28.29 -26.90
N ALA A 209 -26.88 -28.55 -28.19
CA ALA A 209 -27.95 -28.51 -29.18
C ALA A 209 -27.77 -29.69 -30.14
N GLY A 210 -28.16 -30.88 -29.65
CA GLY A 210 -28.47 -32.02 -30.50
C GLY A 210 -29.98 -32.20 -30.51
N ALA A 211 -30.58 -32.06 -31.70
CA ALA A 211 -31.75 -32.77 -32.23
C ALA A 211 -32.23 -32.01 -33.47
#